data_AF-A0A3D4F202-F1
#
_entry.id   AF-A0A3D4F202-F1
#
_cell.length_a   1.000
_cell.length_b   1.000
_cell.length_c   1.000
_cell.angle_alpha   90.00
_cell.angle_beta   90.00
_cell.angle_gamma   90.00
#
_symmetry.space_group_name_H-M   'P 1'
#
loop_
_entity.id
_entity.type
_entity.pdbx_description
1 polymer ?
#
loop_
_entity_poly.entity_id
_entity_poly.type
_entity_poly.pdbx_seq_one_letter_code
_entity_poly.pdbx_strand_id
1 'polypeptide(L)'
;PVIIVLPGVIGFYYFGDRFFDNQDLIYPELIKKVLPLSFVGFFAAVVMGAVLSTFNSVLNSTATIFSMGIYKRLMNPGANDRQMVRAGKTVSIILAVIAILTAPLVAGAPDGLYDLLQQLNGIFFIPIASVMLAGLFLPKISAPGAKAAMCVGLVFYISAEFLFKVEIHYVHIWGIEFVLNMAVMFAVTHFYPNQNPFQPKDQGLVEIEEWKHTKVFSGFLVILIVGIYIWLGWLI
;
A
#
# COMPACT_ATOMS: atom_id res chain seq x y z
N PRO A 1 0.70 -5.76 -14.01
CA PRO A 1 -0.14 -4.97 -14.93
C PRO A 1 -0.86 -5.81 -15.97
N VAL A 2 -0.14 -6.56 -16.83
CA VAL A 2 -0.77 -7.32 -17.94
C VAL A 2 -1.82 -8.31 -17.46
N ILE A 3 -1.50 -9.16 -16.47
CA ILE A 3 -2.41 -10.19 -15.96
C ILE A 3 -3.66 -9.60 -15.26
N ILE A 4 -3.60 -8.35 -14.80
CA ILE A 4 -4.68 -7.71 -14.02
C ILE A 4 -5.54 -6.80 -14.91
N VAL A 5 -4.90 -6.00 -15.77
CA VAL A 5 -5.57 -4.97 -16.59
C VAL A 5 -6.12 -5.56 -17.89
N LEU A 6 -5.37 -6.43 -18.55
CA LEU A 6 -5.74 -6.96 -19.86
C LEU A 6 -7.06 -7.75 -19.83
N PRO A 7 -7.35 -8.58 -18.82
CA PRO A 7 -8.68 -9.19 -18.69
C PRO A 7 -9.80 -8.15 -18.53
N GLY A 8 -9.57 -7.05 -17.81
CA GLY A 8 -10.55 -5.97 -17.70
C GLY A 8 -10.88 -5.35 -19.07
N VAL A 9 -9.87 -5.06 -19.88
CA VAL A 9 -10.03 -4.50 -21.24
C VAL A 9 -10.76 -5.49 -22.17
N ILE A 10 -10.40 -6.77 -22.14
CA ILE A 10 -11.10 -7.82 -22.90
C ILE A 10 -12.55 -7.94 -22.41
N GLY A 11 -12.77 -7.89 -21.11
CA GLY A 11 -14.10 -7.89 -20.50
C GLY A 11 -14.96 -6.74 -21.03
N PHE A 12 -14.41 -5.52 -21.09
CA PHE A 12 -15.11 -4.36 -21.62
C PHE A 12 -15.49 -4.55 -23.10
N TYR A 13 -14.59 -5.13 -23.92
CA TYR A 13 -14.90 -5.47 -25.31
C TYR A 13 -16.09 -6.45 -25.44
N TYR A 14 -16.21 -7.44 -24.55
CA TYR A 14 -17.30 -8.42 -24.60
C TYR A 14 -18.63 -7.92 -24.02
N PHE A 15 -18.57 -7.11 -22.96
CA PHE A 15 -19.74 -6.76 -22.14
C PHE A 15 -20.19 -5.29 -22.31
N GLY A 16 -19.37 -4.43 -22.90
CA GLY A 16 -19.61 -3.00 -23.00
C GLY A 16 -19.86 -2.37 -21.63
N ASP A 17 -20.85 -1.48 -21.55
CA ASP A 17 -21.16 -0.72 -20.34
C ASP A 17 -21.97 -1.50 -19.28
N ARG A 18 -22.27 -2.79 -19.51
CA ARG A 18 -23.13 -3.58 -18.61
C ARG A 18 -22.62 -3.68 -17.17
N PHE A 19 -21.31 -3.60 -16.97
CA PHE A 19 -20.66 -3.66 -15.66
C PHE A 19 -20.04 -2.33 -15.23
N PHE A 20 -20.45 -1.20 -15.86
CA PHE A 20 -19.88 0.11 -15.54
C PHE A 20 -20.08 0.49 -14.06
N ASP A 21 -21.26 0.20 -13.50
CA ASP A 21 -21.59 0.44 -12.09
C ASP A 21 -21.08 -0.66 -11.13
N ASN A 22 -20.56 -1.77 -11.67
CA ASN A 22 -20.11 -2.94 -10.90
C ASN A 22 -18.82 -3.51 -11.50
N GLN A 23 -17.79 -2.66 -11.60
CA GLN A 23 -16.57 -2.94 -12.34
C GLN A 23 -15.84 -4.19 -11.85
N ASP A 24 -15.92 -4.48 -10.54
CA ASP A 24 -15.29 -5.64 -9.91
C ASP A 24 -15.83 -6.99 -10.42
N LEU A 25 -17.04 -7.03 -11.00
CA LEU A 25 -17.66 -8.24 -11.54
C LEU A 25 -17.16 -8.61 -12.95
N ILE A 26 -16.49 -7.69 -13.64
CA ILE A 26 -16.12 -7.89 -15.04
C ILE A 26 -15.17 -9.08 -15.22
N TYR A 27 -14.25 -9.26 -14.28
CA TYR A 27 -13.25 -10.32 -14.36
C TYR A 27 -13.85 -11.70 -14.09
N PRO A 28 -14.63 -11.92 -13.00
CA PRO A 28 -15.39 -13.16 -12.82
C PRO A 28 -16.29 -13.53 -14.01
N GLU A 29 -16.99 -12.56 -14.60
CA GLU A 29 -17.89 -12.80 -15.73
C GLU A 29 -17.13 -13.13 -17.02
N LEU A 30 -15.99 -12.51 -17.26
CA LEU A 30 -15.11 -12.88 -18.37
C LEU A 30 -14.61 -14.33 -18.22
N ILE A 31 -14.22 -14.73 -17.01
CA ILE A 31 -13.75 -16.09 -16.75
C ILE A 31 -14.84 -17.12 -17.03
N LYS A 32 -16.08 -16.87 -16.58
CA LYS A 32 -17.24 -17.73 -16.90
C LYS A 32 -17.52 -17.81 -18.40
N LYS A 33 -17.27 -16.72 -19.12
CA LYS A 33 -17.52 -16.63 -20.56
C LYS A 33 -16.48 -17.38 -21.39
N VAL A 34 -15.22 -17.36 -20.98
CA VAL A 34 -14.07 -17.87 -21.76
C VAL A 34 -13.69 -19.29 -21.37
N LEU A 35 -13.80 -19.66 -20.09
CA LEU A 35 -13.36 -20.98 -19.62
C LEU A 35 -14.48 -22.03 -19.70
N PRO A 36 -14.14 -23.31 -19.98
CA PRO A 36 -15.06 -24.41 -19.81
C PRO A 36 -15.45 -24.58 -18.34
N LEU A 37 -16.62 -25.17 -18.09
CA LEU A 37 -17.23 -25.26 -16.75
C LEU A 37 -16.27 -25.82 -15.67
N SER A 38 -15.49 -26.85 -16.01
CA SER A 38 -14.52 -27.46 -15.08
C SER A 38 -13.42 -26.49 -14.64
N PHE A 39 -12.97 -25.59 -15.53
CA PHE A 39 -11.95 -24.61 -15.22
C PHE A 39 -12.48 -23.39 -14.47
N VAL A 40 -13.79 -23.10 -14.57
CA VAL A 40 -14.42 -22.06 -13.74
C VAL A 40 -14.36 -22.44 -12.26
N GLY A 41 -14.68 -23.70 -11.92
CA GLY A 41 -14.58 -24.20 -10.55
C GLY A 41 -13.13 -24.24 -10.04
N PHE A 42 -12.19 -24.67 -10.89
CA PHE A 42 -10.76 -24.63 -10.57
C PHE A 42 -10.29 -23.19 -10.30
N PHE A 43 -10.66 -22.24 -11.16
CA PHE A 43 -10.31 -20.83 -10.97
C PHE A 43 -10.87 -20.27 -9.66
N ALA A 44 -12.14 -20.55 -9.35
CA ALA A 44 -12.75 -20.15 -8.08
C ALA A 44 -11.96 -20.69 -6.88
N ALA A 45 -11.53 -21.97 -6.93
CA ALA A 45 -10.70 -22.56 -5.87
C ALA A 45 -9.34 -21.87 -5.73
N VAL A 46 -8.67 -21.54 -6.85
CA VAL A 46 -7.38 -20.83 -6.86
C VAL A 46 -7.53 -19.43 -6.26
N VAL A 47 -8.55 -18.67 -6.67
CA VAL A 47 -8.81 -17.32 -6.14
C VAL A 47 -9.10 -17.37 -4.65
N MET A 48 -9.95 -18.30 -4.20
CA MET A 48 -10.24 -18.49 -2.77
C MET A 48 -8.97 -18.82 -1.97
N GLY A 49 -8.11 -19.70 -2.51
CA GLY A 49 -6.82 -20.02 -1.91
C GLY A 49 -5.88 -18.81 -1.82
N ALA A 50 -5.79 -18.01 -2.88
CA ALA A 50 -4.98 -16.79 -2.91
C ALA A 50 -5.48 -15.72 -1.92
N VAL A 51 -6.80 -15.52 -1.83
CA VAL A 51 -7.43 -14.60 -0.87
C VAL A 51 -7.16 -15.07 0.55
N LEU A 52 -7.37 -16.35 0.86
CA LEU A 52 -7.13 -16.89 2.20
C LEU A 52 -5.64 -16.81 2.60
N SER A 53 -4.74 -17.05 1.65
CA SER A 53 -3.29 -16.89 1.87
C SER A 53 -2.91 -15.46 2.22
N THR A 54 -3.41 -14.49 1.45
CA THR A 54 -3.16 -13.06 1.68
C THR A 54 -3.76 -12.61 3.01
N PHE A 55 -5.00 -13.01 3.29
CA PHE A 55 -5.69 -12.72 4.55
C PHE A 55 -4.93 -13.25 5.78
N ASN A 56 -4.47 -14.51 5.71
CA ASN A 56 -3.64 -15.11 6.76
C ASN A 56 -2.31 -14.37 6.94
N SER A 57 -1.66 -13.96 5.85
CA SER A 57 -0.41 -13.19 5.92
C SER A 57 -0.60 -11.84 6.62
N VAL A 58 -1.67 -11.11 6.29
CA VAL A 58 -1.99 -9.81 6.90
C VAL A 58 -2.31 -9.96 8.40
N LEU A 59 -3.13 -10.95 8.77
CA LEU A 59 -3.43 -11.24 10.17
C LEU A 59 -2.15 -11.59 10.95
N ASN A 60 -1.28 -12.43 10.38
CA ASN A 60 -0.03 -12.82 11.01
C ASN A 60 0.91 -11.62 11.22
N SER A 61 1.14 -10.80 10.19
CA SER A 61 1.98 -9.60 10.32
C SER A 61 1.41 -8.63 11.36
N THR A 62 0.08 -8.44 11.39
CA THR A 62 -0.56 -7.58 12.39
C THR A 62 -0.44 -8.14 13.80
N ALA A 63 -0.59 -9.45 13.96
CA ALA A 63 -0.39 -10.15 15.23
C ALA A 63 1.04 -9.98 15.75
N THR A 64 2.04 -10.04 14.86
CA THR A 64 3.45 -9.84 15.19
C THR A 64 3.74 -8.39 15.59
N ILE A 65 3.23 -7.41 14.83
CA ILE A 65 3.35 -5.99 15.16
C ILE A 65 2.71 -5.70 16.52
N PHE A 66 1.52 -6.21 16.78
CA PHE A 66 0.85 -6.02 18.06
C PHE A 66 1.59 -6.72 19.20
N SER A 67 1.89 -8.01 19.07
CA SER A 67 2.47 -8.81 20.16
C SER A 67 3.86 -8.32 20.58
N MET A 68 4.73 -7.99 19.63
CA MET A 68 6.09 -7.51 19.93
C MET A 68 6.11 -6.00 20.16
N GLY A 69 5.47 -5.24 19.27
CA GLY A 69 5.56 -3.78 19.23
C GLY A 69 4.70 -3.07 20.27
N ILE A 70 3.58 -3.66 20.68
CA ILE A 70 2.63 -3.06 21.63
C ILE A 70 2.56 -3.90 22.91
N TYR A 71 2.18 -5.17 22.83
CA TYR A 71 1.94 -6.00 23.99
C TYR A 71 3.22 -6.20 24.81
N LYS A 72 4.29 -6.74 24.21
CA LYS A 72 5.57 -6.92 24.93
C LYS A 72 6.20 -5.58 25.28
N ARG A 73 6.30 -4.64 24.33
CA ARG A 73 7.01 -3.38 24.58
C ARG A 73 6.34 -2.45 25.59
N LEU A 74 5.01 -2.33 25.57
CA LEU A 74 4.27 -1.29 26.31
C LEU A 74 3.37 -1.86 27.41
N MET A 75 2.80 -3.05 27.24
CA MET A 75 1.81 -3.61 28.19
C MET A 75 2.42 -4.62 29.19
N ASN A 76 3.30 -5.50 28.71
CA ASN A 76 3.95 -6.53 29.51
C ASN A 76 5.39 -6.83 29.02
N PRO A 77 6.39 -6.05 29.45
CA PRO A 77 7.80 -6.23 29.10
C PRO A 77 8.38 -7.61 29.41
N GLY A 78 7.84 -8.28 30.43
CA GLY A 78 8.24 -9.63 30.84
C GLY A 78 7.49 -10.76 30.15
N ALA A 79 6.70 -10.48 29.11
CA ALA A 79 5.88 -11.49 28.44
C ALA A 79 6.73 -12.62 27.85
N ASN A 80 6.39 -13.86 28.20
CA ASN A 80 6.97 -15.05 27.58
C ASN A 80 6.33 -15.34 26.21
N ASP A 81 6.94 -16.24 25.43
CA ASP A 81 6.49 -16.55 24.06
C ASP A 81 5.04 -17.04 24.01
N ARG A 82 4.61 -17.83 25.00
CA ARG A 82 3.21 -18.30 25.07
C ARG A 82 2.22 -17.15 25.26
N GLN A 83 2.57 -16.16 26.09
CA GLN A 83 1.75 -14.97 26.31
C GLN A 83 1.70 -14.08 25.05
N MET A 84 2.84 -13.90 24.37
CA MET A 84 2.88 -13.17 23.09
C MET A 84 2.04 -13.84 22.01
N VAL A 85 2.15 -15.16 21.85
CA VAL A 85 1.35 -15.92 20.88
C VAL A 85 -0.13 -15.84 21.20
N ARG A 86 -0.52 -15.93 22.48
CA ARG A 86 -1.93 -15.77 22.90
C ARG A 86 -2.43 -14.36 22.56
N ALA A 87 -1.68 -13.32 22.91
CA ALA A 87 -2.06 -11.94 22.59
C ALA A 87 -2.22 -11.71 21.08
N GLY A 88 -1.26 -12.20 20.27
CA GLY A 88 -1.32 -12.12 18.81
C GLY A 88 -2.53 -12.87 18.23
N LYS A 89 -2.84 -14.08 18.70
CA LYS A 89 -4.03 -14.85 18.29
C LYS A 89 -5.33 -14.12 18.65
N THR A 90 -5.42 -13.58 19.86
CA THR A 90 -6.62 -12.82 20.29
C THR A 90 -6.85 -11.62 19.38
N VAL A 91 -5.81 -10.82 19.10
CA VAL A 91 -5.94 -9.69 18.18
C VAL A 91 -6.29 -10.12 16.76
N SER A 92 -5.71 -11.22 16.28
CA SER A 92 -6.06 -11.77 14.96
C SER A 92 -7.54 -12.14 14.85
N ILE A 93 -8.10 -12.78 15.90
CA ILE A 93 -9.52 -13.15 15.95
C ILE A 93 -10.40 -11.88 15.96
N ILE A 94 -10.06 -10.90 16.79
CA ILE A 94 -10.80 -9.63 16.86
C ILE A 94 -10.79 -8.94 15.50
N LEU A 95 -9.63 -8.83 14.85
CA LEU A 95 -9.51 -8.20 13.53
C LEU A 95 -10.27 -8.99 12.45
N ALA A 96 -10.25 -10.32 12.50
CA ALA A 96 -11.01 -11.15 11.58
C ALA A 96 -12.52 -10.92 11.72
N VAL A 97 -13.03 -10.82 12.96
CA VAL A 97 -14.44 -10.50 13.22
C VAL A 97 -14.78 -9.10 12.71
N ILE A 98 -13.95 -8.09 13.00
CA ILE A 98 -14.15 -6.73 12.50
C ILE A 98 -14.17 -6.72 10.98
N ALA A 99 -13.24 -7.40 10.31
CA ALA A 99 -13.20 -7.48 8.85
C ALA A 99 -14.46 -8.13 8.26
N ILE A 100 -15.00 -9.18 8.88
CA ILE A 100 -16.26 -9.81 8.45
C ILE A 100 -17.43 -8.82 8.60
N LEU A 101 -17.48 -8.06 9.69
CA LEU A 101 -18.53 -7.09 9.95
C LEU A 101 -18.45 -5.87 9.03
N THR A 102 -17.26 -5.45 8.63
CA THR A 102 -17.05 -4.27 7.76
C THR A 102 -17.07 -4.62 6.27
N ALA A 103 -16.88 -5.89 5.88
CA ALA A 103 -16.88 -6.30 4.48
C ALA A 103 -18.12 -5.85 3.67
N PRO A 104 -19.36 -5.93 4.19
CA PRO A 104 -20.53 -5.45 3.45
C PRO A 104 -20.55 -3.93 3.24
N LEU A 105 -19.90 -3.16 4.11
CA LEU A 105 -19.85 -1.69 4.02
C LEU A 105 -19.00 -1.22 2.84
N VAL A 106 -17.99 -2.01 2.45
CA VAL A 106 -17.07 -1.68 1.35
C VAL A 106 -17.43 -2.34 0.02
N ALA A 107 -18.37 -3.30 0.03
CA ALA A 107 -18.75 -4.07 -1.15
C ALA A 107 -19.50 -3.25 -2.23
N GLY A 108 -20.12 -2.12 -1.84
CA GLY A 108 -20.86 -1.23 -2.74
C GLY A 108 -20.11 0.05 -3.09
N ALA A 109 -18.78 0.03 -3.10
CA ALA A 109 -17.97 1.21 -3.42
C ALA A 109 -18.27 1.70 -4.86
N PRO A 110 -18.74 2.95 -5.03
CA PRO A 110 -19.25 3.43 -6.33
C PRO A 110 -18.18 3.51 -7.43
N ASP A 111 -16.94 3.85 -7.06
CA ASP A 111 -15.80 3.93 -7.98
C ASP A 111 -15.02 2.60 -8.06
N GLY A 112 -15.58 1.52 -7.52
CA GLY A 112 -14.94 0.21 -7.44
C GLY A 112 -14.05 0.02 -6.22
N LEU A 113 -13.81 -1.25 -5.87
CA LEU A 113 -13.07 -1.59 -4.65
C LEU A 113 -11.59 -1.19 -4.72
N TYR A 114 -10.98 -1.18 -5.92
CA TYR A 114 -9.59 -0.77 -6.09
C TYR A 114 -9.36 0.68 -5.67
N ASP A 115 -10.19 1.61 -6.14
CA ASP A 115 -10.02 3.03 -5.82
C ASP A 115 -10.28 3.32 -4.34
N LEU A 116 -11.29 2.69 -3.74
CA LEU A 116 -11.51 2.79 -2.29
C LEU A 116 -10.28 2.29 -1.51
N LEU A 117 -9.69 1.15 -1.89
CA LEU A 117 -8.50 0.63 -1.23
C LEU A 117 -7.29 1.55 -1.41
N GLN A 118 -7.13 2.18 -2.58
CA GLN A 118 -6.09 3.16 -2.81
C GLN A 118 -6.30 4.38 -1.92
N GLN A 119 -7.50 4.96 -1.86
CA GLN A 119 -7.81 6.08 -0.99
C GLN A 119 -7.52 5.76 0.48
N LEU A 120 -7.92 4.58 0.96
CA LEU A 120 -7.63 4.13 2.34
C LEU A 120 -6.13 3.91 2.59
N ASN A 121 -5.40 3.36 1.62
CA ASN A 121 -3.94 3.20 1.71
C ASN A 121 -3.23 4.56 1.80
N GLY A 122 -3.74 5.57 1.08
CA GLY A 122 -3.19 6.93 1.08
C GLY A 122 -3.04 7.53 2.49
N ILE A 123 -3.99 7.23 3.39
CA ILE A 123 -4.01 7.70 4.79
C ILE A 123 -2.68 7.46 5.51
N PHE A 124 -2.07 6.29 5.29
CA PHE A 124 -0.84 5.89 5.98
C PHE A 124 0.38 5.88 5.07
N PHE A 125 0.18 5.55 3.79
CA PHE A 125 1.28 5.32 2.86
C PHE A 125 2.12 6.57 2.65
N ILE A 126 1.49 7.72 2.38
CA ILE A 126 2.22 8.95 2.06
C ILE A 126 2.97 9.54 3.26
N PRO A 127 2.38 9.66 4.46
CA PRO A 127 3.12 10.10 5.65
C PRO A 127 4.32 9.20 5.98
N ILE A 128 4.14 7.88 5.94
CA ILE A 128 5.19 6.93 6.26
C ILE A 128 6.28 6.95 5.19
N ALA A 129 5.92 6.92 3.90
CA ALA A 129 6.87 7.00 2.80
C ALA A 129 7.69 8.30 2.85
N SER A 130 7.03 9.43 3.11
CA SER A 130 7.70 10.74 3.26
C SER A 130 8.76 10.69 4.37
N VAL A 131 8.40 10.21 5.56
CA VAL A 131 9.35 10.11 6.68
C VAL A 131 10.45 9.09 6.42
N MET A 132 10.15 7.95 5.79
CA MET A 132 11.17 6.96 5.44
C MET A 132 12.18 7.49 4.43
N LEU A 133 11.70 8.16 3.37
CA LEU A 133 12.57 8.80 2.36
C LEU A 133 13.42 9.89 3.00
N ALA A 134 12.83 10.74 3.83
CA ALA A 134 13.57 11.74 4.58
C ALA A 134 14.61 11.12 5.54
N GLY A 135 14.26 10.04 6.24
CA GLY A 135 15.18 9.34 7.13
C GLY A 135 16.36 8.70 6.40
N LEU A 136 16.15 8.24 5.16
CA LEU A 136 17.19 7.61 4.35
C LEU A 136 18.11 8.62 3.66
N PHE A 137 17.52 9.70 3.08
CA PHE A 137 18.25 10.63 2.22
C PHE A 137 18.54 11.99 2.85
N LEU A 138 17.85 12.36 3.93
CA LEU A 138 17.95 13.66 4.59
C LEU A 138 18.38 13.48 6.07
N PRO A 139 19.67 13.16 6.34
CA PRO A 139 20.16 12.82 7.69
C PRO A 139 19.99 13.95 8.72
N LYS A 140 19.70 15.17 8.25
CA LYS A 140 19.46 16.36 9.09
C LYS A 140 18.05 16.41 9.69
N ILE A 141 17.08 15.67 9.15
CA ILE A 141 15.70 15.69 9.64
C ILE A 141 15.64 15.15 11.07
N SER A 142 14.97 15.88 11.96
CA SER A 142 14.86 15.53 13.37
C SER A 142 13.65 14.66 13.66
N ALA A 143 13.72 13.83 14.71
CA ALA A 143 12.61 12.98 15.13
C ALA A 143 11.33 13.77 15.49
N PRO A 144 11.39 14.97 16.12
CA PRO A 144 10.22 15.83 16.26
C PRO A 144 9.62 16.26 14.92
N GLY A 145 10.46 16.60 13.94
CA GLY A 145 10.00 16.96 12.60
C GLY A 145 9.26 15.83 11.89
N ALA A 146 9.82 14.62 11.92
CA ALA A 146 9.17 13.43 11.38
C ALA A 146 7.81 13.14 12.05
N LYS A 147 7.73 13.21 13.38
CA LYS A 147 6.47 13.00 14.12
C LYS A 147 5.42 14.06 13.77
N ALA A 148 5.83 15.34 13.71
CA ALA A 148 4.94 16.43 13.36
C ALA A 148 4.40 16.27 11.93
N ALA A 149 5.25 15.93 10.97
CA ALA A 149 4.82 15.67 9.60
C ALA A 149 3.86 14.48 9.51
N MET A 150 4.12 13.36 10.21
CA MET A 150 3.15 12.25 10.24
C MET A 150 1.76 12.68 10.74
N CYS A 151 1.71 13.45 11.84
CA CYS A 151 0.45 13.95 12.37
C CYS A 151 -0.24 14.92 11.40
N VAL A 152 0.50 15.87 10.84
CA VAL A 152 -0.04 16.88 9.92
C VAL A 152 -0.51 16.25 8.61
N GLY A 153 0.30 15.37 8.00
CA GLY A 153 -0.04 14.63 6.78
C GLY A 153 -1.30 13.80 6.96
N LEU A 154 -1.37 13.01 8.03
CA LEU A 154 -2.56 12.20 8.36
C LEU A 154 -3.83 13.07 8.47
N VAL A 155 -3.76 14.17 9.24
CA VAL A 155 -4.90 15.07 9.42
C VAL A 155 -5.27 15.75 8.10
N PHE A 156 -4.28 16.19 7.33
CA PHE A 156 -4.47 16.81 6.02
C PHE A 156 -5.18 15.86 5.06
N TYR A 157 -4.68 14.62 4.90
CA TYR A 157 -5.24 13.66 3.96
C TYR A 157 -6.67 13.29 4.33
N ILE A 158 -6.92 12.96 5.61
CA ILE A 158 -8.28 12.65 6.08
C ILE A 158 -9.23 13.83 5.85
N SER A 159 -8.76 15.05 6.09
CA SER A 159 -9.58 16.25 5.90
C SER A 159 -9.85 16.53 4.42
N ALA A 160 -8.84 16.43 3.56
CA ALA A 160 -8.96 16.70 2.14
C ALA A 160 -9.85 15.68 1.43
N GLU A 161 -9.60 14.38 1.66
CA GLU A 161 -10.30 13.29 0.97
C GLU A 161 -11.71 13.07 1.53
N PHE A 162 -11.85 12.96 2.86
CA PHE A 162 -13.09 12.47 3.47
C PHE A 162 -13.99 13.57 4.07
N LEU A 163 -13.44 14.70 4.52
CA LEU A 163 -14.23 15.78 5.13
C LEU A 163 -14.64 16.86 4.12
N PHE A 164 -13.66 17.43 3.42
CA PHE A 164 -13.87 18.52 2.47
C PHE A 164 -14.23 18.03 1.08
N LYS A 165 -13.93 16.75 0.76
CA LYS A 165 -14.18 16.14 -0.56
C LYS A 165 -13.71 17.05 -1.68
N VAL A 166 -12.43 17.44 -1.61
CA VAL A 166 -11.85 18.32 -2.62
C VAL A 166 -12.01 17.65 -3.99
N GLU A 167 -12.49 18.37 -4.99
CA GLU A 167 -12.76 17.87 -6.35
C GLU A 167 -11.47 17.61 -7.16
N ILE A 168 -10.50 16.93 -6.55
CA ILE A 168 -9.24 16.50 -7.17
C ILE A 168 -9.02 15.02 -6.88
N HIS A 169 -8.45 14.31 -7.84
CA HIS A 169 -8.17 12.88 -7.70
C HIS A 169 -7.15 12.61 -6.57
N TYR A 170 -7.34 11.53 -5.79
CA TYR A 170 -6.52 11.20 -4.61
C TYR A 170 -5.01 11.15 -4.89
N VAL A 171 -4.61 10.79 -6.12
CA VAL A 171 -3.19 10.80 -6.55
C VAL A 171 -2.57 12.20 -6.48
N HIS A 172 -3.32 13.25 -6.81
CA HIS A 172 -2.84 14.63 -6.67
C HIS A 172 -2.75 15.03 -5.20
N ILE A 173 -3.70 14.57 -4.38
CA ILE A 173 -3.68 14.78 -2.92
C ILE A 173 -2.44 14.14 -2.31
N TRP A 174 -2.04 12.94 -2.75
CA TRP A 174 -0.78 12.30 -2.34
C TRP A 174 0.44 13.14 -2.67
N GLY A 175 0.49 13.74 -3.86
CA GLY A 175 1.58 14.62 -4.25
C GLY A 175 1.67 15.87 -3.38
N ILE A 176 0.53 16.53 -3.12
CA ILE A 176 0.44 17.70 -2.25
C ILE A 176 0.83 17.34 -0.82
N GLU A 177 0.32 16.22 -0.32
CA GLU A 177 0.62 15.72 1.02
C GLU A 177 2.11 15.40 1.19
N PHE A 178 2.75 14.79 0.19
CA PHE A 178 4.20 14.54 0.22
C PHE A 178 4.99 15.85 0.36
N VAL A 179 4.65 16.86 -0.44
CA VAL A 179 5.30 18.19 -0.37
C VAL A 179 5.04 18.86 0.98
N LEU A 180 3.80 18.78 1.48
CA LEU A 180 3.43 19.29 2.81
C LEU A 180 4.25 18.62 3.91
N ASN A 181 4.37 17.29 3.88
CA ASN A 181 5.16 16.53 4.85
C ASN A 181 6.63 16.93 4.81
N MET A 182 7.22 17.11 3.62
CA MET A 182 8.58 17.65 3.49
C MET A 182 8.69 19.03 4.14
N ALA A 183 7.79 19.95 3.80
CA ALA A 183 7.80 21.31 4.32
C ALA A 183 7.69 21.34 5.85
N VAL A 184 6.78 20.56 6.43
CA VAL A 184 6.62 20.43 7.89
C VAL A 184 7.88 19.85 8.52
N MET A 185 8.46 18.81 7.94
CA MET A 185 9.71 18.23 8.47
C MET A 185 10.85 19.25 8.47
N PHE A 186 11.05 19.99 7.38
CA PHE A 186 12.09 21.02 7.31
C PHE A 186 11.82 22.17 8.29
N ALA A 187 10.58 22.65 8.38
CA ALA A 187 10.19 23.73 9.28
C ALA A 187 10.41 23.34 10.75
N VAL A 188 9.92 22.18 11.18
CA VAL A 188 10.06 21.74 12.57
C VAL A 188 11.51 21.37 12.88
N THR A 189 12.24 20.78 11.93
CA THR A 189 13.68 20.51 12.10
C THR A 189 14.49 21.80 12.24
N HIS A 190 14.09 22.89 11.59
CA HIS A 190 14.75 24.18 11.74
C HIS A 190 14.67 24.69 13.19
N PHE A 191 13.51 24.56 13.84
CA PHE A 191 13.33 24.96 15.25
C PHE A 191 13.85 23.92 16.25
N TYR A 192 13.82 22.64 15.88
CA TYR A 192 14.30 21.52 16.70
C TYR A 192 15.33 20.71 15.92
N PRO A 193 16.59 21.19 15.82
CA PRO A 193 17.62 20.55 15.01
C PRO A 193 17.98 19.16 15.52
N ASN A 194 18.35 18.26 14.61
CA ASN A 194 18.85 16.95 14.99
C ASN A 194 20.26 17.08 15.59
N GLN A 195 20.37 16.82 16.89
CA GLN A 195 21.64 16.91 17.64
C GLN A 195 22.58 15.72 17.36
N ASN A 196 22.03 14.58 16.90
CA ASN A 196 22.78 13.38 16.58
C ASN A 196 22.36 12.86 15.20
N PRO A 197 22.81 13.50 14.10
CA PRO A 197 22.51 13.03 12.75
C PRO A 197 23.01 11.58 12.61
N PHE A 198 22.11 10.69 12.18
CA PHE A 198 22.46 9.31 11.90
C PHE A 198 23.53 9.30 10.82
N GLN A 199 24.72 8.78 11.15
CA GLN A 199 25.76 8.53 10.17
C GLN A 199 25.60 7.09 9.70
N PRO A 200 25.28 6.86 8.40
CA PRO A 200 25.28 5.53 7.85
C PRO A 200 26.69 4.95 8.01
N LYS A 201 26.88 4.06 8.99
CA LYS A 201 28.09 3.25 9.10
C LYS A 201 27.88 2.01 8.27
N ASP A 202 28.61 1.92 7.17
CA ASP A 202 28.79 0.65 6.48
C ASP A 202 29.47 -0.32 7.47
N GLN A 203 28.77 -1.40 7.80
CA GLN A 203 29.28 -2.42 8.72
C GLN A 203 30.25 -3.37 8.03
N GLY A 204 30.44 -3.25 6.69
CA GLY A 204 31.34 -4.10 5.91
C GLY A 204 30.96 -5.58 5.93
N LEU A 205 29.73 -5.91 6.34
CA LEU A 205 29.25 -7.29 6.50
C LEU A 205 28.91 -7.95 5.15
N VAL A 206 28.70 -7.14 4.11
CA VAL A 206 28.43 -7.58 2.74
C VAL A 206 29.07 -6.54 1.80
N GLU A 207 29.90 -6.99 0.86
CA GLU A 207 30.41 -6.14 -0.21
C GLU A 207 29.23 -5.65 -1.07
N ILE A 208 28.96 -4.34 -1.03
CA ILE A 208 27.99 -3.71 -1.92
C ILE A 208 28.67 -3.45 -3.27
N GLU A 209 29.01 -4.52 -4.00
CA GLU A 209 29.46 -4.40 -5.38
C GLU A 209 28.26 -4.33 -6.33
N GLU A 210 28.21 -3.27 -7.14
CA GLU A 210 27.21 -3.16 -8.20
C GLU A 210 27.40 -4.30 -9.21
N TRP A 211 26.32 -5.01 -9.55
CA TRP A 211 26.38 -5.99 -10.62
C TRP A 211 26.85 -5.34 -11.92
N LYS A 212 27.84 -5.92 -12.60
CA LYS A 212 28.49 -5.39 -13.82
C LYS A 212 27.51 -4.86 -14.87
N HIS A 213 26.34 -5.48 -15.01
CA HIS A 213 25.35 -5.13 -16.03
C HIS A 213 24.26 -4.17 -15.54
N THR A 214 24.32 -3.70 -14.29
CA THR A 214 23.29 -2.83 -13.69
C THR A 214 22.99 -1.63 -14.58
N LYS A 215 24.01 -0.87 -15.02
CA LYS A 215 23.80 0.34 -15.84
C LYS A 215 23.16 0.03 -17.20
N VAL A 216 23.60 -1.06 -17.85
CA VAL A 216 23.05 -1.47 -19.15
C VAL A 216 21.60 -1.93 -19.00
N PHE A 217 21.32 -2.72 -17.96
CA PHE A 217 19.98 -3.21 -17.68
C PHE A 217 19.03 -2.08 -17.27
N SER A 218 19.47 -1.13 -16.43
CA SER A 218 18.70 0.07 -16.09
C SER A 218 18.39 0.90 -17.34
N GLY A 219 19.37 1.11 -18.23
CA GLY A 219 19.15 1.80 -19.50
C GLY A 219 18.13 1.09 -20.39
N PHE A 220 18.24 -0.23 -20.53
CA PHE A 220 17.26 -1.05 -21.24
C PHE A 220 15.86 -0.91 -20.65
N LEU A 221 15.71 -0.98 -19.32
CA LEU A 221 14.42 -0.83 -18.64
C LEU A 221 13.80 0.56 -18.89
N VAL A 222 14.60 1.63 -18.81
CA VAL A 222 14.12 3.00 -19.09
C VAL A 222 13.63 3.12 -20.53
N ILE A 223 14.42 2.62 -21.50
CA ILE A 223 14.04 2.65 -22.93
C ILE A 223 12.78 1.83 -23.15
N LEU A 224 12.68 0.64 -22.55
CA LEU A 224 11.49 -0.22 -22.65
C LEU A 224 10.25 0.49 -22.11
N ILE A 225 10.33 1.10 -20.93
CA ILE A 225 9.21 1.82 -20.32
C ILE A 225 8.80 3.01 -21.19
N VAL A 226 9.74 3.87 -21.57
CA VAL A 226 9.46 5.03 -22.43
C VAL A 226 8.87 4.59 -23.78
N GLY A 227 9.42 3.52 -24.36
CA GLY A 227 8.91 2.92 -25.59
C GLY A 227 7.46 2.42 -25.45
N ILE A 228 7.12 1.76 -24.35
CA ILE A 228 5.75 1.32 -24.06
C ILE A 228 4.81 2.53 -23.96
N TYR A 229 5.21 3.59 -23.25
CA TYR A 229 4.39 4.81 -23.13
C TYR A 229 4.18 5.51 -24.47
N ILE A 230 5.22 5.66 -25.29
CA ILE A 230 5.10 6.26 -26.63
C ILE A 230 4.20 5.40 -27.52
N TRP A 231 4.39 4.08 -27.51
CA TRP A 231 3.60 3.16 -28.31
C TRP A 231 2.13 3.18 -27.92
N LEU A 232 1.82 3.11 -26.61
CA LEU A 232 0.44 3.21 -26.11
C LEU A 232 -0.16 4.59 -26.38
N GLY A 233 0.61 5.66 -26.21
CA GLY A 233 0.16 7.03 -26.49
C GLY A 233 -0.09 7.31 -27.96
N TRP A 234 0.46 6.52 -28.88
CA TRP A 234 0.13 6.57 -30.30
C TRP A 234 -1.11 5.73 -30.65
N LEU A 235 -1.45 4.75 -29.80
CA LEU A 235 -2.53 3.79 -30.02
C LEU A 235 -3.89 4.25 -29.45
N ILE A 236 -3.86 5.18 -28.48
CA ILE A 236 -5.02 5.85 -27.86
C ILE A 236 -5.28 7.18 -28.57
#